data_AF-W1QKE9-F1
#
_entry.id   AF-W1QKE9-F1
#
_cell.length_a   1.000
_cell.length_b   1.000
_cell.length_c   1.000
_cell.angle_alpha   90.00
_cell.angle_beta   90.00
_cell.angle_gamma   90.00
#
_symmetry.space_group_name_H-M   'P 1'
#
loop_
_entity.id
_entity.type
_entity.pdbx_description
1 polymer ?
#
loop_
_entity_poly.entity_id
_entity_poly.type
_entity_poly.pdbx_seq_one_letter_code
_entity_poly.pdbx_strand_id
1 'polypeptide(L)'
;MFTLGLVRRFSAVRALLQSSVKEGTPLNIQVFKAGKPAVALKDEEYPDWLWTLLDKEAQEAQLKATDEFRYMRKQAKKVHRQKLKQNNFLAQLRK
;
A
#
# COMPACT_ATOMS: atom_id res chain seq x y z
N MET A 1 -22.16 -27.00 -8.15
CA MET A 1 -21.01 -27.01 -7.20
C MET A 1 -20.18 -25.75 -7.44
N PHE A 2 -20.48 -24.65 -6.74
CA PHE A 2 -19.71 -23.41 -6.85
C PHE A 2 -18.78 -23.29 -5.65
N THR A 3 -17.47 -23.31 -5.92
CA THR A 3 -16.42 -23.11 -4.94
C THR A 3 -16.48 -21.67 -4.42
N LEU A 4 -16.85 -21.51 -3.15
CA LEU A 4 -16.75 -20.23 -2.43
C LEU A 4 -15.27 -19.85 -2.35
N GLY A 5 -14.88 -18.86 -3.17
CA GLY A 5 -13.56 -18.26 -3.12
C GLY A 5 -13.28 -17.69 -1.74
N LEU A 6 -12.20 -18.17 -1.12
CA LEU A 6 -11.69 -17.70 0.15
C LEU A 6 -11.21 -16.25 0.00
N VAL A 7 -12.09 -15.29 0.26
CA VAL A 7 -11.70 -13.87 0.35
C VAL A 7 -10.84 -13.72 1.61
N ARG A 8 -9.52 -13.57 1.42
CA ARG A 8 -8.59 -13.24 2.50
C ARG A 8 -9.01 -11.92 3.13
N ARG A 9 -9.63 -12.01 4.32
CA ARG A 9 -9.87 -10.86 5.19
C ARG A 9 -8.52 -10.46 5.80
N PHE A 10 -7.98 -9.32 5.39
CA PHE A 10 -6.86 -8.73 6.12
C PHE A 10 -7.36 -8.28 7.49
N SER A 11 -6.90 -8.96 8.54
CA SER A 11 -7.22 -8.67 9.94
C SER A 11 -6.67 -7.29 10.32
N ALA A 12 -7.51 -6.45 10.91
CA ALA A 12 -7.17 -5.10 11.39
C ALA A 12 -6.64 -5.09 12.84
N VAL A 13 -6.03 -6.19 13.28
CA VAL A 13 -5.25 -6.18 14.52
C VAL A 13 -3.89 -5.59 14.16
N ARG A 14 -3.49 -4.53 14.87
CA ARG A 14 -2.15 -3.94 14.81
C ARG A 14 -1.16 -4.95 15.38
N ALA A 15 -0.93 -6.02 14.62
CA ALA A 15 0.05 -7.03 14.92
C ALA A 15 1.38 -6.31 15.10
N LEU A 16 2.17 -6.72 16.09
CA LEU A 16 3.58 -6.40 16.17
C LEU A 16 4.13 -6.41 14.75
N LEU A 17 4.79 -5.31 14.35
CA LEU A 17 5.37 -5.06 13.03
C LEU A 17 6.36 -6.18 12.69
N GLN A 18 5.82 -7.33 12.33
CA GLN A 18 6.54 -8.55 12.07
C GLN A 18 6.38 -8.79 10.58
N SER A 19 7.50 -8.99 9.91
CA SER A 19 7.46 -9.30 8.50
C SER A 19 6.67 -10.59 8.28
N SER A 20 5.88 -10.61 7.22
CA SER A 20 5.15 -11.82 6.82
C SER A 20 6.07 -12.89 6.20
N VAL A 21 7.32 -12.53 5.91
CA VAL A 21 8.29 -13.34 5.16
C VAL A 21 9.43 -13.70 6.09
N LYS A 22 9.71 -15.01 6.24
CA LYS A 22 10.83 -15.47 7.07
C LYS A 22 12.17 -15.12 6.42
N GLU A 23 13.18 -14.90 7.25
CA GLU A 23 14.58 -14.80 6.81
C GLU A 23 14.96 -15.98 5.91
N GLY A 24 15.81 -15.74 4.91
CA GLY A 24 16.27 -16.79 3.99
C GLY A 24 15.31 -17.10 2.84
N THR A 25 14.13 -16.48 2.78
CA THR A 25 13.18 -16.72 1.68
C THR A 25 13.72 -16.12 0.36
N PRO A 26 13.88 -16.92 -0.71
CA PRO A 26 14.31 -16.40 -2.01
C PRO A 26 13.21 -15.56 -2.67
N LEU A 27 13.57 -14.36 -3.11
CA LEU A 27 12.68 -13.40 -3.76
C LEU A 27 12.89 -13.41 -5.27
N ASN A 28 11.79 -13.48 -6.03
CA ASN A 28 11.82 -13.46 -7.48
C ASN A 28 11.81 -12.01 -8.03
N ILE A 29 12.93 -11.29 -7.86
CA ILE A 29 13.09 -9.88 -8.29
C ILE A 29 14.16 -9.77 -9.41
N GLN A 30 14.71 -10.90 -9.86
CA GLN A 30 15.80 -10.90 -10.82
C GLN A 30 15.32 -10.51 -12.22
N VAL A 31 15.92 -9.45 -12.77
CA VAL A 31 15.68 -9.02 -14.15
C VAL A 31 16.71 -9.63 -15.10
N PHE A 32 17.94 -9.85 -14.62
CA PHE A 32 19.04 -10.42 -15.41
C PHE A 32 19.10 -11.94 -15.28
N LYS A 33 19.34 -12.64 -16.40
CA LYS A 33 19.39 -14.10 -16.47
C LYS A 33 20.56 -14.73 -15.69
N ALA A 34 21.65 -13.98 -15.49
CA ALA A 34 22.83 -14.43 -14.75
C ALA A 34 22.86 -13.92 -13.30
N GLY A 35 21.72 -13.48 -12.77
CA GLY A 35 21.60 -13.01 -11.39
C GLY A 35 21.56 -14.15 -10.37
N LYS A 36 21.93 -13.85 -9.13
CA LYS A 36 21.58 -14.68 -7.97
C LYS A 36 20.22 -14.22 -7.43
N PRO A 37 19.38 -15.11 -6.88
CA PRO A 37 18.15 -14.70 -6.21
C PRO A 37 18.46 -13.82 -5.02
N ALA A 38 17.79 -12.67 -4.96
CA ALA A 38 17.79 -11.84 -3.75
C ALA A 38 17.13 -12.63 -2.63
N VAL A 39 17.77 -12.70 -1.47
CA VAL A 39 17.27 -13.45 -0.31
C VAL A 39 16.78 -12.45 0.72
N ALA A 40 15.63 -12.75 1.35
CA ALA A 40 15.11 -11.94 2.44
C ALA A 40 16.08 -11.97 3.64
N LEU A 41 16.53 -10.79 4.05
CA LEU A 41 17.32 -10.55 5.26
C LEU A 41 16.44 -10.55 6.51
N LYS A 42 17.06 -10.41 7.70
CA LYS A 42 16.37 -10.26 8.98
C LYS A 42 15.64 -8.92 9.08
N ASP A 43 14.55 -8.89 9.86
CA ASP A 43 13.72 -7.69 10.05
C ASP A 43 14.52 -6.48 10.60
N GLU A 44 15.51 -6.75 11.46
CA GLU A 44 16.39 -5.74 12.08
C GLU A 44 17.40 -5.12 11.10
N GLU A 45 17.74 -5.84 10.02
CA GLU A 45 18.69 -5.34 9.02
C GLU A 45 18.03 -4.36 8.05
N TYR A 46 16.70 -4.30 8.03
CA TYR A 46 15.99 -3.32 7.23
C TYR A 46 15.87 -1.99 7.97
N PRO A 47 15.97 -0.87 7.24
CA PRO A 47 15.79 0.45 7.83
C PRO A 47 14.40 0.64 8.44
N ASP A 48 14.32 1.41 9.54
CA ASP A 48 13.07 1.67 10.27
C ASP A 48 11.96 2.29 9.42
N TRP A 49 12.30 3.07 8.40
CA TRP A 49 11.32 3.71 7.52
C TRP A 49 10.48 2.71 6.72
N LEU A 50 10.97 1.47 6.50
CA LEU A 50 10.24 0.44 5.77
C LEU A 50 8.91 0.10 6.48
N TRP A 51 8.97 0.06 7.80
CA TRP A 51 7.88 -0.33 8.68
C TRP A 51 6.78 0.72 8.78
N THR A 52 7.08 1.99 8.49
CA THR A 52 6.11 3.09 8.54
C THR A 52 5.43 3.37 7.20
N LEU A 53 5.79 2.67 6.12
CA LEU A 53 5.21 2.89 4.78
C LEU A 53 3.72 2.54 4.67
N LEU A 54 3.28 1.51 5.40
CA LEU A 54 1.90 1.02 5.35
C LEU A 54 0.94 1.93 6.14
N ASP A 55 1.46 2.75 7.04
CA ASP A 55 0.69 3.70 7.83
C ASP A 55 0.38 4.95 6.99
N LYS A 56 -0.80 4.93 6.35
CA LYS A 56 -1.26 6.03 5.50
C LYS A 56 -1.41 7.35 6.24
N GLU A 57 -1.74 7.31 7.53
CA GLU A 57 -1.94 8.52 8.34
C GLU A 57 -0.59 9.14 8.67
N ALA A 58 0.39 8.34 9.09
CA ALA A 58 1.77 8.79 9.31
C ALA A 58 2.38 9.39 8.03
N GLN A 59 2.18 8.74 6.88
CA GLN A 59 2.67 9.24 5.60
C GLN A 59 1.99 10.56 5.18
N GLU A 60 0.70 10.72 5.46
CA GLU A 60 -0.01 11.99 5.19
C GLU A 60 0.42 13.12 6.12
N ALA A 61 0.65 12.82 7.40
CA ALA A 61 1.18 13.78 8.36
C ALA A 61 2.60 14.22 7.99
N GLN A 62 3.48 13.28 7.65
CA GLN A 62 4.84 13.55 7.20
C GLN A 62 4.84 14.40 5.91
N LEU A 63 4.00 14.05 4.94
CA LEU A 63 3.87 14.82 3.70
C LEU A 63 3.40 16.25 3.96
N LYS A 64 2.44 16.43 4.87
CA LYS A 64 1.94 17.75 5.25
C LYS A 64 3.03 18.60 5.92
N ALA A 65 3.90 17.97 6.73
CA ALA A 65 5.00 18.66 7.40
C ALA A 65 6.17 19.00 6.45
N THR A 66 6.46 18.14 5.46
CA THR A 66 7.62 18.32 4.56
C THR A 66 7.29 19.16 3.31
N ASP A 67 6.14 18.94 2.68
CA ASP A 67 5.76 19.60 1.42
C ASP A 67 4.25 19.87 1.37
N GLU A 68 3.86 21.04 1.88
CA GLU A 68 2.46 21.45 1.97
C GLU A 68 1.80 21.55 0.59
N PHE A 69 2.49 22.07 -0.42
CA PHE A 69 1.93 22.20 -1.77
C PHE A 69 1.60 20.84 -2.39
N ARG A 70 2.49 19.86 -2.22
CA ARG A 70 2.23 18.49 -2.67
C ARG A 70 1.09 17.85 -1.89
N TYR A 71 0.99 18.09 -0.59
CA TYR A 71 -0.15 17.65 0.22
C TYR A 71 -1.47 18.25 -0.31
N MET A 72 -1.54 19.57 -0.54
CA MET A 72 -2.74 20.23 -1.05
C MET A 72 -3.15 19.71 -2.44
N ARG A 73 -2.18 19.50 -3.33
CA ARG A 73 -2.44 18.89 -4.65
C ARG A 73 -3.00 17.48 -4.52
N LYS A 74 -2.49 16.68 -3.58
CA LYS A 74 -3.02 15.33 -3.30
C LYS A 74 -4.48 15.40 -2.81
N GLN A 75 -4.81 16.34 -1.92
CA GLN A 75 -6.17 16.53 -1.41
C GLN A 75 -7.13 17.01 -2.52
N ALA A 76 -6.73 17.99 -3.32
CA ALA A 76 -7.53 18.47 -4.46
C ALA A 76 -7.86 17.34 -5.46
N LYS A 77 -6.88 16.48 -5.78
CA LYS A 77 -7.11 15.29 -6.62
C LYS A 77 -8.10 14.30 -5.97
N LYS A 78 -8.07 14.13 -4.65
CA LYS A 78 -9.00 13.25 -3.91
C LYS A 78 -10.44 13.74 -4.03
N VAL A 79 -10.67 15.04 -3.77
CA VAL A 79 -11.98 15.69 -3.90
C VAL A 79 -12.48 15.62 -5.34
N HIS A 80 -11.62 15.90 -6.32
CA HIS A 80 -11.99 15.84 -7.73
C HIS A 80 -12.47 14.44 -8.15
N ARG A 81 -11.75 13.38 -7.74
CA ARG A 81 -12.16 11.99 -8.00
C ARG A 81 -13.52 11.67 -7.36
N GLN A 82 -13.81 12.18 -6.17
CA GLN A 82 -15.11 11.97 -5.51
C GLN A 82 -16.24 12.65 -6.29
N LYS A 83 -16.03 13.91 -6.72
CA LYS A 83 -17.00 14.64 -7.56
C LYS A 83 -17.29 13.92 -8.87
N LEU A 84 -16.26 13.41 -9.55
CA LEU A 84 -16.44 12.64 -10.78
C LEU A 84 -17.27 11.37 -10.55
N LYS A 85 -16.99 10.63 -9.46
CA LYS A 85 -17.77 9.43 -9.10
C LYS A 85 -19.22 9.76 -8.81
N GLN A 86 -19.48 10.85 -8.07
CA GLN A 86 -20.84 11.33 -7.78
C GLN A 86 -21.59 11.72 -9.05
N ASN A 87 -20.94 12.49 -9.94
CA ASN A 87 -21.52 12.90 -11.22
C ASN A 87 -21.85 11.69 -12.10
N ASN A 88 -20.94 10.72 -12.19
CA ASN A 88 -21.16 9.49 -12.95
C ASN A 88 -22.32 8.66 -12.37
N PHE A 89 -22.42 8.58 -11.04
CA PHE A 89 -23.53 7.90 -10.35
C PHE A 89 -24.88 8.59 -10.64
N LEU A 90 -24.95 9.91 -10.51
CA LEU A 90 -26.17 10.68 -10.83
C LEU A 90 -26.56 10.55 -12.31
N ALA A 91 -25.58 10.50 -13.21
CA ALA A 91 -25.85 10.30 -14.64
C ALA A 91 -26.41 8.90 -14.94
N GLN A 92 -25.98 7.87 -14.20
CA GLN A 92 -26.53 6.52 -14.33
C GLN A 92 -27.98 6.43 -13.86
N LEU A 93 -28.36 7.16 -12.80
CA LEU A 93 -29.73 7.19 -12.29
C LEU A 93 -30.73 7.93 -13.20
N ARG A 94 -30.24 8.73 -14.15
CA ARG A 94 -31.06 9.51 -15.09
C ARG A 94 -31.36 8.77 -16.38
N LYS A 95 -30.89 7.53 -16.53
CA LYS A 95 -31.23 6.61 -17.62
C LYS A 95 -32.32 5.66 -17.16
#